data_AF-A0AAE3GUR6-F1
#
_entry.id   AF-A0AAE3GUR6-F1
#
_cell.length_a   1.000
_cell.length_b   1.000
_cell.length_c   1.000
_cell.angle_alpha   90.00
_cell.angle_beta   90.00
_cell.angle_gamma   90.00
#
_symmetry.space_group_name_H-M   'P 1'
#
loop_
_entity.id
_entity.type
_entity.pdbx_description
1 polymer ?
#
loop_
_entity_poly.entity_id
_entity_poly.type
_entity_poly.pdbx_seq_one_letter_code
_entity_poly.pdbx_strand_id
1 'polypeptide(L)'
;MAYWIKINYDRSNYIIDLDRISAFAAAPHGKITFWLPNSVHQIIINQQSDPEGYQEVLDYVNQVSANSLSGAWIRLSYERNEYVIDLNRISSFSHSPSGKLTFWLPDSSIPIMINEQKDSDT
;
A
#
# COMPACT_ATOMS: atom_id res chain seq x y z
N MET A 1 -15.16 -1.54 -7.52
CA MET A 1 -15.97 -2.76 -7.65
C MET A 1 -15.93 -3.40 -6.26
N ALA A 2 -16.09 -4.71 -6.09
CA ALA A 2 -15.59 -5.37 -4.89
C ALA A 2 -14.66 -6.48 -5.36
N TYR A 3 -13.49 -6.61 -4.73
CA TYR A 3 -12.47 -7.59 -5.10
C TYR A 3 -12.19 -8.47 -3.87
N TRP A 4 -13.09 -9.43 -3.64
CA TRP A 4 -13.04 -10.30 -2.48
C TRP A 4 -12.06 -11.44 -2.68
N ILE A 5 -11.12 -11.58 -1.76
CA ILE A 5 -10.15 -12.68 -1.71
C ILE A 5 -10.18 -13.37 -0.34
N LYS A 6 -9.59 -14.56 -0.29
CA LYS A 6 -9.38 -15.31 0.96
C LYS A 6 -7.90 -15.44 1.22
N ILE A 7 -7.45 -15.04 2.40
CA ILE A 7 -6.05 -15.16 2.83
C ILE A 7 -5.95 -16.02 4.08
N ASN A 8 -5.01 -16.97 4.08
CA ASN A 8 -4.60 -17.67 5.29
C ASN A 8 -3.45 -16.91 5.96
N TYR A 9 -3.71 -16.35 7.14
CA TYR A 9 -2.71 -15.61 7.90
C TYR A 9 -2.88 -15.87 9.40
N ASP A 10 -1.78 -16.10 10.10
CA ASP A 10 -1.76 -16.38 11.54
C ASP A 10 -2.84 -17.37 12.01
N ARG A 11 -2.89 -18.55 11.36
CA ARG A 11 -3.84 -19.65 11.62
C ARG A 11 -5.32 -19.29 11.44
N SER A 12 -5.60 -18.11 10.88
CA SER A 12 -6.94 -17.58 10.64
C SER A 12 -7.19 -17.43 9.15
N ASN A 13 -8.45 -17.49 8.76
CA ASN A 13 -8.87 -17.19 7.40
C ASN A 13 -9.47 -15.79 7.37
N TYR A 14 -8.89 -14.92 6.57
CA TYR A 14 -9.37 -13.57 6.34
C TYR A 14 -10.12 -13.53 5.00
N ILE A 15 -11.26 -12.84 4.98
CA ILE A 15 -12.00 -12.52 3.75
C ILE A 15 -11.93 -11.01 3.58
N ILE A 16 -11.25 -10.56 2.55
CA ILE A 16 -10.82 -9.15 2.41
C ILE A 16 -11.27 -8.64 1.05
N ASP A 17 -11.89 -7.46 1.04
CA ASP A 17 -12.14 -6.70 -0.17
C ASP A 17 -10.94 -5.81 -0.46
N LEU A 18 -10.16 -6.13 -1.50
CA LEU A 18 -8.96 -5.37 -1.85
C LEU A 18 -9.26 -3.93 -2.26
N ASP A 19 -10.46 -3.63 -2.78
CA ASP A 19 -10.90 -2.26 -3.09
C ASP A 19 -11.09 -1.37 -1.85
N ARG A 20 -11.03 -1.98 -0.65
CA ARG A 20 -11.08 -1.26 0.63
C ARG A 20 -9.70 -1.02 1.24
N ILE A 21 -8.65 -1.61 0.68
CA ILE A 21 -7.27 -1.42 1.15
C ILE A 21 -6.74 -0.10 0.60
N SER A 22 -6.20 0.73 1.49
CA SER A 22 -5.70 2.07 1.16
C SER A 22 -4.27 2.05 0.60
N ALA A 23 -3.46 1.07 1.01
CA ALA A 23 -2.06 0.98 0.64
C ALA A 23 -1.50 -0.45 0.74
N PHE A 24 -0.58 -0.75 -0.16
CA PHE A 24 0.25 -1.94 -0.17
C PHE A 24 1.72 -1.55 -0.12
N ALA A 25 2.53 -2.27 0.64
CA ALA A 25 3.97 -2.13 0.69
C ALA A 25 4.64 -3.44 0.27
N ALA A 26 5.38 -3.40 -0.83
CA ALA A 26 6.16 -4.52 -1.34
C ALA A 26 7.61 -4.39 -0.88
N ALA A 27 8.10 -5.40 -0.14
CA ALA A 27 9.48 -5.49 0.29
C ALA A 27 10.34 -6.24 -0.75
N PRO A 28 11.66 -5.99 -0.84
CA PRO A 28 12.57 -6.59 -1.83
C PRO A 28 12.66 -8.12 -1.81
N HIS A 29 12.11 -8.77 -0.79
CA HIS A 29 12.13 -10.23 -0.60
C HIS A 29 10.79 -10.90 -0.93
N GLY A 30 9.95 -10.25 -1.74
CA GLY A 30 8.66 -10.83 -2.17
C GLY A 30 7.63 -10.93 -1.05
N LYS A 31 7.71 -10.03 -0.05
CA LYS A 31 6.67 -9.88 0.96
C LYS A 31 5.79 -8.70 0.57
N ILE A 32 4.48 -8.91 0.58
CA ILE A 32 3.50 -7.84 0.46
C ILE A 32 2.87 -7.62 1.83
N THR A 33 2.80 -6.36 2.21
CA THR A 33 2.25 -5.90 3.47
C THR A 33 1.10 -4.96 3.19
N PHE A 34 0.00 -5.11 3.93
CA PHE A 34 -1.13 -4.18 3.88
C PHE A 34 -1.85 -4.14 5.22
N TRP A 35 -2.70 -3.14 5.41
CA TRP A 35 -3.42 -2.88 6.67
C TRP A 35 -4.91 -3.05 6.46
N LEU A 36 -5.56 -3.77 7.36
CA LEU A 36 -7.01 -4.00 7.29
C LEU A 36 -7.76 -2.69 7.58
N PRO A 37 -8.82 -2.38 6.83
CA PRO A 37 -9.54 -1.12 6.99
C PRO A 37 -10.21 -1.05 8.37
N ASN A 38 -10.22 0.13 8.97
CA ASN A 38 -10.74 0.41 10.32
C ASN A 38 -9.98 -0.33 11.45
N SER A 39 -8.79 -0.85 11.16
CA SER A 39 -7.94 -1.53 12.12
C SER A 39 -6.49 -1.17 11.86
N VAL A 40 -5.66 -1.17 12.89
CA VAL A 40 -4.21 -1.07 12.72
C VAL A 40 -3.56 -2.42 12.40
N HIS A 41 -4.37 -3.47 12.23
CA HIS A 41 -3.90 -4.83 12.01
C HIS A 41 -3.27 -4.98 10.64
N GLN A 42 -2.00 -5.40 10.64
CA GLN A 42 -1.18 -5.61 9.47
C GLN A 42 -1.25 -7.06 9.04
N ILE A 43 -1.39 -7.31 7.73
CA ILE A 43 -1.22 -8.62 7.13
C ILE A 43 0.06 -8.60 6.29
N ILE A 44 0.89 -9.63 6.48
CA ILE A 44 2.14 -9.82 5.75
C ILE A 44 2.07 -11.17 5.06
N ILE A 45 2.00 -11.16 3.73
CA ILE A 45 1.94 -12.37 2.91
C ILE A 45 3.16 -12.49 2.00
N ASN A 46 3.49 -13.72 1.66
CA ASN A 46 4.52 -14.06 0.68
C ASN A 46 4.19 -15.39 0.00
N GLN A 47 4.94 -15.70 -1.05
CA GLN A 47 4.78 -16.93 -1.83
C GLN A 47 4.85 -18.24 -1.01
N GLN A 48 5.51 -18.24 0.15
CA GLN A 48 5.70 -19.45 0.97
C GLN A 48 4.56 -19.69 1.96
N SER A 49 3.96 -18.62 2.48
CA SER A 49 2.92 -18.68 3.52
C SER A 49 1.55 -18.94 2.92
N ASP A 50 1.20 -18.21 1.87
CA ASP A 50 -0.05 -18.36 1.14
C ASP A 50 0.18 -18.07 -0.35
N PRO A 51 0.62 -19.08 -1.13
CA PRO A 51 0.95 -18.92 -2.55
C PRO A 51 -0.19 -18.33 -3.39
N GLU A 52 -1.42 -18.75 -3.11
CA GLU A 52 -2.62 -18.36 -3.85
C GLU A 52 -3.01 -16.93 -3.46
N GLY A 53 -3.19 -16.66 -2.17
CA GLY A 53 -3.52 -15.32 -1.70
C GLY A 53 -2.44 -14.28 -2.04
N TYR A 54 -1.16 -14.67 -2.03
CA TYR A 54 -0.07 -13.82 -2.49
C TYR A 54 -0.20 -13.46 -3.97
N GLN A 55 -0.51 -14.42 -4.84
CA GLN A 55 -0.67 -14.16 -6.27
C GLN A 55 -1.89 -13.27 -6.54
N GLU A 56 -3.02 -13.51 -5.88
CA GLU A 56 -4.22 -12.68 -6.03
C GLU A 56 -3.97 -11.22 -5.63
N VAL A 57 -3.26 -10.99 -4.53
CA VAL A 57 -2.88 -9.63 -4.09
C VAL A 57 -1.89 -9.00 -5.06
N LEU A 58 -0.89 -9.76 -5.52
CA LEU A 58 0.10 -9.26 -6.48
C LEU A 58 -0.57 -8.83 -7.80
N ASP A 59 -1.51 -9.63 -8.31
CA ASP A 59 -2.25 -9.34 -9.53
C ASP A 59 -3.09 -8.07 -9.37
N TYR A 60 -3.79 -7.94 -8.23
CA TYR A 60 -4.55 -6.72 -7.91
C TYR A 60 -3.65 -5.49 -7.87
N VAL A 61 -2.52 -5.56 -7.17
CA VAL A 61 -1.54 -4.45 -7.07
C VAL A 61 -1.03 -4.04 -8.45
N ASN A 62 -0.74 -5.01 -9.31
CA ASN A 62 -0.32 -4.74 -10.69
C ASN A 62 -1.44 -4.08 -11.51
N GLN A 63 -2.69 -4.54 -11.33
CA GLN A 63 -3.85 -4.01 -12.02
C GLN A 63 -4.15 -2.55 -11.64
N VAL A 64 -4.14 -2.21 -10.35
CA VAL A 64 -4.37 -0.82 -9.90
C VAL A 64 -3.24 0.11 -10.33
N SER A 65 -2.01 -0.40 -10.38
CA SER A 65 -0.84 0.37 -10.78
C SER A 65 -0.77 0.65 -12.28
N ALA A 66 -1.35 -0.22 -13.10
CA ALA A 66 -1.40 -0.04 -14.55
C ALA A 66 -2.48 0.95 -15.01
N ASN A 67 -3.13 1.66 -14.07
CA ASN A 67 -4.34 2.47 -14.30
C ASN A 67 -5.52 1.68 -14.89
N SER A 68 -5.49 0.35 -14.77
CA SER A 68 -6.54 -0.53 -15.31
C SER A 68 -7.78 -0.58 -14.41
N LEU A 69 -7.68 -0.09 -13.18
CA LEU A 69 -8.77 0.08 -12.21
C LEU A 69 -8.99 1.56 -11.92
N SER A 70 -10.25 1.98 -11.77
CA SER A 70 -10.59 3.36 -11.44
C SER A 70 -10.00 3.76 -10.08
N GLY A 71 -9.11 4.76 -10.05
CA GLY A 71 -8.55 5.27 -8.81
C GLY A 71 -7.36 6.20 -9.06
N ALA A 72 -6.95 6.95 -8.04
CA ALA A 72 -5.77 7.81 -8.07
C ALA A 72 -4.60 7.09 -7.39
N TRP A 73 -4.24 5.92 -7.92
CA TRP A 73 -3.17 5.09 -7.36
C TRP A 73 -1.81 5.66 -7.74
N ILE A 74 -0.92 5.77 -6.75
CA ILE A 74 0.48 6.17 -6.97
C ILE A 74 1.44 5.07 -6.52
N ARG A 75 2.58 5.04 -7.20
CA ARG A 75 3.76 4.26 -6.78
C ARG A 75 4.82 5.18 -6.25
N LEU A 76 5.39 4.86 -5.10
CA LEU A 76 6.53 5.58 -4.55
C LEU A 76 7.47 4.63 -3.83
N SER A 77 8.76 4.85 -4.00
CA SER A 77 9.79 4.20 -3.20
C SER A 77 9.97 4.98 -1.92
N TYR A 78 9.70 4.36 -0.77
CA TYR A 78 9.91 4.97 0.54
C TYR A 78 10.61 3.99 1.46
N GLU A 79 11.68 4.48 2.09
CA GLU A 79 12.67 3.66 2.80
C GLU A 79 13.24 2.55 1.92
N ARG A 80 12.85 1.29 2.15
CA ARG A 80 13.31 0.11 1.40
C ARG A 80 12.18 -0.63 0.69
N ASN A 81 10.98 -0.06 0.68
CA ASN A 81 9.79 -0.70 0.10
C ASN A 81 9.24 0.13 -1.05
N GLU A 82 8.63 -0.54 -2.01
CA GLU A 82 7.75 0.09 -2.99
C GLU A 82 6.34 0.16 -2.38
N TYR A 83 5.79 1.36 -2.28
CA TYR A 83 4.42 1.58 -1.83
C TYR A 83 3.50 1.84 -3.02
N VAL A 84 2.33 1.21 -3.00
CA VAL A 84 1.22 1.43 -3.92
C VAL A 84 0.05 1.96 -3.09
N ILE A 85 -0.35 3.21 -3.31
CA ILE A 85 -1.25 3.95 -2.41
C ILE A 85 -2.41 4.57 -3.19
N ASP A 86 -3.64 4.40 -2.71
CA ASP A 86 -4.83 5.07 -3.26
C ASP A 86 -4.95 6.49 -2.68
N LEU A 87 -4.69 7.51 -3.49
CA LEU A 87 -4.79 8.90 -3.06
C LEU A 87 -6.21 9.32 -2.68
N ASN A 88 -7.24 8.64 -3.17
CA ASN A 88 -8.62 8.95 -2.77
C ASN A 88 -8.90 8.63 -1.29
N ARG A 89 -8.02 7.84 -0.65
CA ARG A 89 -8.13 7.49 0.76
C ARG A 89 -7.32 8.41 1.67
N ILE A 90 -6.40 9.21 1.12
CA ILE A 90 -5.61 10.14 1.91
C ILE A 90 -6.46 11.36 2.26
N SER A 91 -6.65 11.59 3.56
CA SER A 91 -7.52 12.68 4.05
C SER A 91 -6.81 14.01 4.23
N SER A 92 -5.48 14.02 4.31
CA SER A 92 -4.71 15.22 4.58
C SER A 92 -3.26 15.13 4.11
N PHE A 93 -2.71 16.29 3.79
CA PHE A 93 -1.30 16.50 3.51
C PHE A 93 -0.81 17.66 4.38
N SER A 94 0.41 17.52 4.91
CA SER A 94 1.14 18.58 5.60
C SER A 94 2.34 18.96 4.76
N HIS A 95 2.50 20.25 4.47
CA HIS A 95 3.66 20.79 3.78
C HIS A 95 4.39 21.75 4.71
N SER A 96 5.69 21.52 4.89
CA SER A 96 6.54 22.38 5.70
C SER A 96 7.34 23.35 4.81
N PRO A 97 7.72 24.54 5.32
CA PRO A 97 8.53 25.49 4.57
C PRO A 97 9.90 24.95 4.10
N SER A 98 10.38 23.85 4.67
CA SER A 98 11.62 23.18 4.25
C SER A 98 11.46 22.31 3.01
N GLY A 99 10.31 22.32 2.34
CA GLY A 99 10.02 21.48 1.17
C GLY A 99 9.69 20.02 1.53
N LYS A 100 9.40 19.74 2.80
CA LYS A 100 8.99 18.40 3.24
C LYS A 100 7.47 18.29 3.22
N LEU A 101 6.98 17.36 2.40
CA LEU A 101 5.60 16.89 2.33
C LEU A 101 5.43 15.67 3.24
N THR A 102 4.36 15.63 4.02
CA THR A 102 4.02 14.50 4.89
C THR A 102 2.55 14.17 4.73
N PHE A 103 2.24 12.88 4.64
CA PHE A 103 0.88 12.37 4.70
C PHE A 103 0.87 11.05 5.46
N TRP A 104 -0.32 10.58 5.83
CA TRP A 104 -0.47 9.39 6.67
C TRP A 104 -1.28 8.36 5.91
N LEU A 105 -0.78 7.12 5.87
CA LEU A 105 -1.54 6.03 5.26
C LEU A 105 -2.74 5.69 6.15
N PRO A 106 -3.97 5.70 5.62
CA PRO A 106 -5.16 5.31 6.35
C PRO A 106 -5.00 3.91 6.90
N ASP A 107 -5.55 3.67 8.09
CA ASP A 107 -5.50 2.36 8.76
C ASP A 107 -4.09 1.91 9.18
N SER A 108 -3.08 2.78 9.00
CA SER A 108 -1.76 2.61 9.58
C SER A 108 -1.40 3.83 10.42
N SER A 109 -0.48 3.66 11.37
CA SER A 109 0.13 4.79 12.06
C SER A 109 1.40 5.30 11.36
N ILE A 110 1.58 4.99 10.06
CA ILE A 110 2.81 5.27 9.31
C ILE A 110 2.69 6.63 8.59
N PRO A 111 3.54 7.61 8.95
CA PRO A 111 3.71 8.81 8.15
C PRO A 111 4.65 8.51 6.97
N ILE A 112 4.23 8.89 5.76
CA ILE A 112 5.09 8.96 4.59
C ILE A 112 5.61 10.39 4.48
N MET A 113 6.93 10.54 4.45
CA MET A 113 7.61 11.83 4.40
C MET A 113 8.44 11.93 3.13
N ILE A 114 8.04 12.83 2.23
CA ILE A 114 8.72 13.07 0.96
C ILE A 114 9.34 14.46 1.04
N ASN A 115 10.63 14.56 0.72
CA ASN A 115 11.27 15.86 0.56
C ASN A 115 11.25 16.20 -0.93
N GLU A 116 11.01 17.48 -1.26
CA GLU A 116 11.43 17.99 -2.55
C GLU A 116 12.92 17.72 -2.71
N GLN A 117 13.28 16.85 -3.66
CA GLN A 117 14.62 16.89 -4.18
C GLN A 117 14.73 18.25 -4.87
N LYS A 118 15.46 19.18 -4.25
CA LYS A 118 16.09 20.23 -5.05
C LYS A 118 16.95 19.46 -6.04
N ASP A 119 16.53 19.39 -7.30
CA ASP A 119 17.47 19.14 -8.39
C ASP A 119 18.61 20.13 -8.15
N SER A 120 19.73 19.64 -7.66
CA SER A 120 20.97 20.38 -7.60
C SER A 120 21.53 20.39 -9.01
N ASP A 121 20.85 21.11 -9.90
CA ASP A 121 21.31 21.49 -11.23
C ASP A 121 21.44 23.01 -11.27
N THR A 122 22.50 23.54 -10.63
CA THR A 122 23.48 24.50 -11.20
C THR A 122 24.58 24.84 -10.21
#